data_AF-A0A662QFI5-F1
#
_entry.id   AF-A0A662QFI5-F1
#
_cell.length_a   1.000
_cell.length_b   1.000
_cell.length_c   1.000
_cell.angle_alpha   90.00
_cell.angle_beta   90.00
_cell.angle_gamma   90.00
#
_symmetry.space_group_name_H-M   'P 1'
#
loop_
_entity.id
_entity.type
_entity.pdbx_description
1 polymer ?
#
loop_
_entity_poly.entity_id
_entity_poly.type
_entity_poly.pdbx_seq_one_letter_code
_entity_poly.pdbx_strand_id
1 'polypeptide(L)'
;RVLTFLYSKMNGIVPKPGELDERDEEILSSRIKFAGEVEKRIEGCEFKAGLKTILRLAQEGNRYLNETAPWANPEKADTALYVLVQVVHALAVISAPYLPFTSQRILDYLNLDKRVEDLRWSDVKKLIPSGHRINKPKPLFRKISREEIDEKLRKLESIKIQKKVGD
;
A
#
# COMPACT_ATOMS: atom_id res chain seq x y z
N ARG A 1 4.64 -7.06 -4.08
CA ARG A 1 5.71 -7.07 -5.11
C ARG A 1 6.99 -6.49 -4.53
N VAL A 2 7.02 -5.19 -4.23
CA VAL A 2 8.17 -4.50 -3.61
C VAL A 2 8.75 -5.25 -2.42
N LEU A 3 7.97 -5.45 -1.34
CA LEU A 3 8.46 -6.14 -0.14
C LEU A 3 8.92 -7.58 -0.42
N THR A 4 8.23 -8.29 -1.31
CA THR A 4 8.63 -9.67 -1.70
C THR A 4 9.98 -9.68 -2.39
N PHE A 5 10.22 -8.73 -3.29
CA PHE A 5 11.49 -8.58 -3.99
C PHE A 5 12.60 -8.14 -3.04
N LEU A 6 12.33 -7.17 -2.16
CA LEU A 6 13.25 -6.75 -1.11
C LEU A 6 13.65 -7.93 -0.21
N TYR A 7 12.68 -8.74 0.23
CA TYR A 7 12.93 -9.89 1.07
C TYR A 7 13.79 -10.96 0.37
N SER A 8 13.51 -11.23 -0.91
CA SER A 8 14.20 -12.30 -1.65
C SER A 8 15.55 -11.91 -2.24
N LYS A 9 15.77 -10.64 -2.57
CA LYS A 9 17.00 -10.16 -3.23
C LYS A 9 17.92 -9.37 -2.31
N MET A 10 17.37 -8.65 -1.33
CA MET A 10 18.13 -7.82 -0.39
C MET A 10 18.08 -8.36 1.04
N ASN A 11 17.79 -9.66 1.21
CA ASN A 11 17.68 -10.32 2.53
C ASN A 11 16.71 -9.63 3.50
N GLY A 12 15.71 -8.91 2.97
CA GLY A 12 14.74 -8.14 3.74
C GLY A 12 15.33 -6.89 4.40
N ILE A 13 16.48 -6.41 3.95
CA ILE A 13 17.12 -5.19 4.46
C ILE A 13 16.85 -4.06 3.47
N VAL A 14 16.34 -2.93 3.97
CA VAL A 14 16.16 -1.71 3.18
C VAL A 14 17.54 -1.23 2.73
N PRO A 15 17.83 -1.18 1.42
CA PRO A 15 19.15 -0.82 0.92
C PRO A 15 19.46 0.66 1.19
N LYS A 16 20.74 1.01 1.14
CA LYS A 16 21.18 2.39 1.11
C LYS A 16 20.99 2.92 -0.32
N PRO A 17 20.23 4.01 -0.54
CA PRO A 17 20.09 4.57 -1.87
C PRO A 17 21.43 5.17 -2.33
N GLY A 18 21.65 5.17 -3.64
CA GLY A 18 22.64 6.03 -4.28
C GLY A 18 22.17 7.49 -4.32
N GLU A 19 22.71 8.27 -5.25
CA GLU A 19 22.18 9.60 -5.54
C GLU A 19 20.75 9.49 -6.07
N LEU A 20 19.86 10.33 -5.54
CA LEU A 20 18.47 10.38 -5.98
C LEU A 20 18.40 11.24 -7.23
N ASP A 21 17.77 10.71 -8.27
CA ASP A 21 17.45 11.51 -9.44
C ASP A 21 16.11 12.27 -9.26
N GLU A 22 15.77 13.13 -10.21
CA GLU A 22 14.54 13.92 -10.18
C GLU A 22 13.28 13.04 -10.07
N ARG A 23 13.31 11.85 -10.69
CA ARG A 23 12.18 10.93 -10.69
C ARG A 23 12.03 10.26 -9.32
N ASP A 24 13.13 9.90 -8.67
CA ASP A 24 13.14 9.39 -7.31
C ASP A 24 12.52 10.42 -6.34
N GLU A 25 12.95 11.68 -6.43
CA GLU A 25 12.45 12.78 -5.61
C GLU A 25 10.96 13.06 -5.87
N GLU A 26 10.52 13.00 -7.13
CA GLU A 26 9.12 13.13 -7.50
C GLU A 26 8.27 12.05 -6.81
N ILE A 27 8.70 10.79 -6.84
CA ILE A 27 7.97 9.70 -6.18
C ILE A 27 7.99 9.87 -4.66
N LEU A 28 9.13 10.27 -4.07
CA LEU A 28 9.22 10.49 -2.64
C LEU A 28 8.27 11.61 -2.17
N SER A 29 8.22 12.72 -2.91
CA SER A 29 7.37 13.88 -2.61
C SER A 29 5.89 13.58 -2.85
N SER A 30 5.56 12.75 -3.85
CA SER A 30 4.20 12.35 -4.16
C SER A 30 3.48 11.77 -2.93
N ARG A 31 4.17 11.00 -2.09
CA ARG A 31 3.57 10.41 -0.88
C ARG A 31 2.94 11.43 0.04
N ILE A 32 3.62 12.55 0.25
CA ILE A 32 3.16 13.63 1.13
C ILE A 32 1.98 14.34 0.47
N LYS A 33 2.08 14.62 -0.83
CA LYS A 33 0.99 15.22 -1.61
C LYS A 33 -0.28 14.36 -1.57
N PHE A 34 -0.18 13.08 -1.89
CA PHE A 34 -1.30 12.15 -1.92
C PHE A 34 -1.92 11.97 -0.52
N ALA A 35 -1.11 11.96 0.54
CA ALA A 35 -1.63 11.94 1.91
C ALA A 35 -2.49 13.17 2.23
N GLY A 36 -2.00 14.37 1.91
CA GLY A 36 -2.77 15.60 2.11
C GLY A 36 -4.02 15.68 1.22
N GLU A 37 -3.98 15.12 0.01
CA GLU A 37 -5.19 14.97 -0.82
C GLU A 37 -6.20 14.03 -0.16
N VAL A 38 -5.79 12.87 0.35
CA VAL A 38 -6.70 11.91 1.01
C VAL A 38 -7.31 12.52 2.27
N GLU A 39 -6.50 13.18 3.10
CA GLU A 39 -6.94 13.89 4.30
C GLU A 39 -8.08 14.88 3.97
N LYS A 40 -7.84 15.81 3.04
CA LYS A 40 -8.85 16.79 2.61
C LYS A 40 -10.12 16.16 2.06
N ARG A 41 -10.00 15.06 1.29
CA ARG A 41 -11.17 14.35 0.75
C ARG A 41 -11.98 13.69 1.85
N ILE A 42 -11.35 13.13 2.87
CA ILE A 42 -12.05 12.55 4.01
C ILE A 42 -12.73 13.63 4.84
N GLU A 43 -12.03 14.73 5.14
CA GLU A 43 -12.60 15.89 5.85
C GLU A 43 -13.81 16.49 5.13
N GLY A 44 -13.77 16.51 3.79
CA GLY A 44 -14.90 16.93 2.94
C GLY A 44 -15.97 15.86 2.72
N CYS A 45 -15.94 14.71 3.42
CA CYS A 45 -16.85 13.58 3.25
C CYS A 45 -16.87 12.95 1.84
N GLU A 46 -15.83 13.18 1.04
CA GLU A 46 -15.67 12.65 -0.32
C GLU A 46 -14.96 11.28 -0.33
N PHE A 47 -15.47 10.32 0.45
CA PHE A 47 -14.78 9.04 0.73
C PHE A 47 -14.39 8.25 -0.53
N LYS A 48 -15.25 8.25 -1.55
CA LYS A 48 -14.98 7.57 -2.84
C LYS A 48 -13.82 8.23 -3.59
N ALA A 49 -13.70 9.56 -3.53
CA ALA A 49 -12.60 10.29 -4.14
C ALA A 49 -11.29 10.09 -3.36
N GLY A 50 -11.35 10.03 -2.03
CA GLY A 50 -10.21 9.67 -1.18
C GLY A 50 -9.68 8.27 -1.51
N LEU A 51 -10.56 7.26 -1.61
CA LEU A 51 -10.15 5.91 -1.99
C LEU A 51 -9.50 5.84 -3.39
N LYS A 52 -10.08 6.55 -4.38
CA LYS A 52 -9.47 6.66 -5.71
C LYS A 52 -8.09 7.30 -5.66
N THR A 53 -7.88 8.26 -4.77
CA THR A 53 -6.59 8.93 -4.59
C THR A 53 -5.52 7.99 -4.03
N ILE A 54 -5.88 7.12 -3.09
CA ILE A 54 -4.99 6.05 -2.60
C ILE A 54 -4.58 5.12 -3.74
N LEU A 55 -5.55 4.71 -4.58
CA LEU A 55 -5.27 3.84 -5.73
C LEU A 55 -4.34 4.50 -6.75
N ARG A 56 -4.46 5.82 -6.96
CA ARG A 56 -3.53 6.57 -7.84
C ARG A 56 -2.09 6.51 -7.32
N LEU A 57 -1.85 6.68 -6.02
CA LEU A 57 -0.50 6.51 -5.45
C LEU A 57 0.03 5.10 -5.67
N ALA A 58 -0.80 4.08 -5.47
CA ALA A 58 -0.41 2.69 -5.73
C ALA A 58 -0.08 2.43 -7.21
N GLN A 59 -0.85 3.03 -8.13
CA GLN A 59 -0.56 2.98 -9.57
C GLN A 59 0.77 3.66 -9.91
N GLU A 60 1.05 4.81 -9.30
CA GLU A 60 2.29 5.54 -9.53
C GLU A 60 3.52 4.78 -9.01
N GLY A 61 3.42 4.18 -7.81
CA GLY A 61 4.45 3.26 -7.33
C GLY A 61 4.66 2.04 -8.24
N ASN A 62 3.59 1.49 -8.82
CA ASN A 62 3.74 0.41 -9.80
C ASN A 62 4.38 0.87 -11.11
N ARG A 63 4.08 2.09 -11.57
CA ARG A 63 4.68 2.69 -12.76
C ARG A 63 6.19 2.85 -12.54
N TYR A 64 6.58 3.49 -11.45
CA TYR A 64 7.98 3.67 -11.08
C TYR A 64 8.71 2.34 -10.90
N LEU A 65 8.10 1.32 -10.29
CA LEU A 65 8.68 -0.03 -10.18
C LEU A 65 8.95 -0.65 -11.58
N ASN A 66 8.08 -0.42 -12.55
CA ASN A 66 8.27 -0.92 -13.91
C ASN A 66 9.30 -0.10 -14.70
N GLU A 67 9.32 1.23 -14.52
CA GLU A 67 10.30 2.14 -15.14
C GLU A 67 11.72 1.82 -14.67
N THR A 68 11.90 1.64 -13.36
CA THR A 68 13.21 1.32 -12.76
C THR A 68 13.61 -0.14 -12.98
N ALA A 69 12.64 -1.05 -13.13
CA ALA A 69 12.83 -2.48 -13.36
C ALA A 69 13.98 -3.07 -12.53
N PRO A 70 13.94 -3.03 -11.18
CA PRO A 70 15.06 -3.40 -10.31
C PRO A 70 15.48 -4.88 -10.43
N TRP A 71 14.66 -5.72 -11.08
CA TRP A 71 15.02 -7.09 -11.43
C TRP A 71 15.96 -7.21 -12.64
N ALA A 72 16.00 -6.19 -13.50
CA ALA A 72 16.81 -6.15 -14.71
C ALA A 72 17.97 -5.13 -14.60
N ASN A 73 17.84 -4.12 -13.73
CA ASN A 73 18.88 -3.11 -13.47
C ASN A 73 19.36 -3.17 -12.01
N PRO A 74 20.36 -4.02 -11.69
CA PRO A 74 20.93 -4.12 -10.34
C PRO A 74 21.48 -2.78 -9.82
N GLU A 75 22.08 -1.97 -10.68
CA GLU A 75 22.70 -0.69 -10.30
C GLU A 75 21.70 0.33 -9.74
N LYS A 76 20.46 0.31 -10.25
CA LYS A 76 19.37 1.18 -9.77
C LYS A 76 18.47 0.50 -8.73
N ALA A 77 18.70 -0.79 -8.46
CA ALA A 77 17.80 -1.58 -7.63
C ALA A 77 17.75 -1.07 -6.20
N ASP A 78 18.88 -0.65 -5.64
CA ASP A 78 18.98 -0.15 -4.27
C ASP A 78 18.16 1.13 -4.07
N THR A 79 18.41 2.15 -4.90
CA THR A 79 17.65 3.41 -4.86
C THR A 79 16.16 3.17 -5.11
N ALA A 80 15.82 2.40 -6.15
CA ALA A 80 14.43 2.14 -6.49
C ALA A 80 13.67 1.42 -5.37
N LEU A 81 14.28 0.41 -4.75
CA LEU A 81 13.67 -0.31 -3.64
C LEU A 81 13.58 0.55 -2.38
N TYR A 82 14.58 1.38 -2.11
CA TYR A 82 14.52 2.35 -1.03
C TYR A 82 13.31 3.27 -1.19
N VAL A 83 13.14 3.91 -2.36
CA VAL A 83 12.02 4.81 -2.68
C VAL A 83 10.68 4.08 -2.57
N LEU A 84 10.56 2.89 -3.17
CA LEU A 84 9.32 2.11 -3.20
C LEU A 84 8.88 1.62 -1.82
N VAL A 85 9.81 1.28 -0.92
CA VAL A 85 9.48 0.93 0.47
C VAL A 85 8.79 2.09 1.16
N GLN A 86 9.23 3.32 0.93
CA GLN A 86 8.58 4.48 1.49
C GLN A 86 7.16 4.67 0.93
N VAL A 87 6.94 4.38 -0.37
CA VAL A 87 5.60 4.40 -0.97
C VAL A 87 4.69 3.36 -0.31
N VAL A 88 5.20 2.15 -0.04
CA VAL A 88 4.48 1.12 0.70
C VAL A 88 4.12 1.58 2.12
N HIS A 89 5.04 2.24 2.83
CA HIS A 89 4.76 2.85 4.12
C HIS A 89 3.64 3.89 4.05
N ALA A 90 3.72 4.84 3.10
CA ALA A 90 2.67 5.83 2.93
C ALA A 90 1.31 5.20 2.61
N LEU A 91 1.26 4.15 1.78
CA LEU A 91 0.04 3.40 1.51
C LEU A 91 -0.56 2.79 2.78
N ALA A 92 0.26 2.27 3.69
CA ALA A 92 -0.21 1.79 4.99
C ALA A 92 -0.89 2.90 5.79
N VAL A 93 -0.27 4.08 5.85
CA VAL A 93 -0.81 5.25 6.57
C VAL A 93 -2.13 5.70 5.96
N ILE A 94 -2.15 6.02 4.66
CA ILE A 94 -3.31 6.67 4.04
C ILE A 94 -4.50 5.72 3.84
N SER A 95 -4.24 4.41 3.84
CA SER A 95 -5.29 3.39 3.74
C SER A 95 -5.94 3.07 5.08
N ALA A 96 -5.38 3.51 6.21
CA ALA A 96 -5.83 3.13 7.54
C ALA A 96 -7.33 3.43 7.79
N PRO A 97 -7.91 4.57 7.38
CA PRO A 97 -9.33 4.85 7.58
C PRO A 97 -10.27 3.95 6.75
N TYR A 98 -9.76 3.30 5.70
CA TYR A 98 -10.54 2.46 4.80
C TYR A 98 -10.33 0.96 5.02
N LEU A 99 -9.08 0.57 5.28
CA LEU A 99 -8.60 -0.81 5.33
C LEU A 99 -7.69 -1.02 6.54
N PRO A 100 -8.16 -0.80 7.78
CA PRO A 100 -7.32 -0.77 8.97
C PRO A 100 -6.54 -2.07 9.19
N PHE A 101 -7.17 -3.22 8.97
CA PHE A 101 -6.50 -4.53 9.08
C PHE A 101 -5.40 -4.72 8.04
N THR A 102 -5.60 -4.24 6.81
CA THR A 102 -4.58 -4.33 5.76
C THR A 102 -3.44 -3.36 6.07
N SER A 103 -3.74 -2.16 6.53
CA SER A 103 -2.75 -1.18 6.96
C SER A 103 -1.87 -1.73 8.08
N GLN A 104 -2.47 -2.33 9.13
CA GLN A 104 -1.71 -2.98 10.20
C GLN A 104 -0.80 -4.08 9.65
N ARG A 105 -1.30 -4.95 8.78
CA ARG A 105 -0.48 -5.99 8.16
C ARG A 105 0.71 -5.44 7.37
N ILE A 106 0.55 -4.27 6.72
CA ILE A 106 1.68 -3.62 6.03
C ILE A 106 2.68 -3.09 7.06
N LEU A 107 2.24 -2.46 8.16
CA LEU A 107 3.12 -2.01 9.24
C LEU A 107 3.90 -3.20 9.84
N ASP A 108 3.23 -4.34 10.08
CA ASP A 108 3.84 -5.57 10.58
C ASP A 108 4.88 -6.11 9.61
N TYR A 109 4.59 -6.11 8.30
CA TYR A 109 5.56 -6.52 7.28
C TYR A 109 6.74 -5.57 7.22
N LEU A 110 6.50 -4.27 7.34
CA LEU A 110 7.56 -3.26 7.45
C LEU A 110 8.30 -3.34 8.78
N ASN A 111 7.89 -4.22 9.72
CA ASN A 111 8.49 -4.37 11.03
C ASN A 111 8.56 -3.06 11.81
N LEU A 112 7.47 -2.30 11.76
CA LEU A 112 7.32 -1.05 12.51
C LEU A 112 6.52 -1.34 13.77
N ASP A 113 7.05 -0.99 14.93
CA ASP A 113 6.35 -1.06 16.21
C ASP A 113 5.34 0.09 16.31
N LYS A 114 4.29 0.00 15.51
CA LYS A 114 3.23 0.98 15.44
C LYS A 114 1.88 0.31 15.19
N ARG A 115 0.90 0.77 15.95
CA ARG A 115 -0.49 0.39 15.84
C ARG A 115 -1.22 1.29 14.85
N VAL A 116 -2.11 0.71 14.06
CA VAL A 116 -2.90 1.43 13.05
C VAL A 116 -3.75 2.53 13.69
N GLU A 117 -4.21 2.32 14.93
CA GLU A 117 -4.99 3.27 15.70
C GLU A 117 -4.19 4.52 16.09
N ASP A 118 -2.86 4.39 16.20
CA ASP A 118 -1.93 5.47 16.57
C ASP A 118 -1.35 6.20 15.35
N LEU A 119 -1.75 5.83 14.14
CA LEU A 119 -1.32 6.51 12.93
C LEU A 119 -1.86 7.94 12.87
N ARG A 120 -1.05 8.80 12.26
CA ARG A 120 -1.38 10.18 11.91
C ARG A 120 -0.97 10.42 10.47
N TRP A 121 -1.64 11.36 9.80
CA TRP A 121 -1.30 11.76 8.44
C TRP A 121 0.17 12.15 8.29
N SER A 122 0.74 12.81 9.32
CA SER A 122 2.14 13.23 9.35
C SER A 122 3.14 12.08 9.33
N ASP A 123 2.74 10.84 9.65
CA ASP A 123 3.66 9.70 9.63
C ASP A 123 4.18 9.38 8.22
N VAL A 124 3.50 9.78 7.15
CA VAL A 124 4.00 9.64 5.77
C VAL A 124 5.32 10.38 5.52
N LYS A 125 5.64 11.37 6.36
CA LYS A 125 6.89 12.13 6.31
C LYS A 125 8.06 11.37 6.93
N LYS A 126 7.78 10.38 7.80
CA LYS A 126 8.81 9.55 8.43
C LYS A 126 9.27 8.49 7.43
N LEU A 127 10.54 8.59 7.05
CA LEU A 127 11.17 7.60 6.18
C LEU A 127 11.63 6.40 7.01
N ILE A 128 11.51 5.22 6.42
CA ILE A 128 12.14 4.01 6.91
C ILE A 128 13.64 4.11 6.57
N PRO A 129 14.54 4.05 7.56
CA PRO A 129 15.97 4.23 7.32
C PRO A 129 16.55 3.05 6.53
N SER A 130 17.66 3.30 5.84
CA SER A 130 18.47 2.23 5.27
C SER A 130 19.03 1.33 6.38
N GLY A 131 19.25 0.06 6.06
CA GLY A 131 19.62 -0.97 7.03
C GLY A 131 18.45 -1.53 7.84
N HIS A 132 17.26 -0.93 7.77
CA HIS A 132 16.07 -1.44 8.44
C HIS A 132 15.68 -2.83 7.92
N ARG A 133 15.35 -3.76 8.82
CA ARG A 133 14.95 -5.12 8.47
C ARG A 133 13.43 -5.27 8.49
N ILE A 134 12.87 -5.69 7.36
CA ILE A 134 11.46 -6.02 7.21
C ILE A 134 11.17 -7.49 7.57
N ASN A 135 9.93 -7.78 7.92
CA ASN A 135 9.44 -9.14 8.12
C ASN A 135 9.06 -9.80 6.79
N LYS A 136 8.94 -11.14 6.77
CA LYS A 136 8.58 -11.90 5.57
C LYS A 136 7.16 -11.54 5.09
N PRO A 137 7.01 -10.92 3.90
CA PRO A 137 5.71 -10.48 3.43
C PRO A 137 4.90 -11.66 2.87
N LYS A 138 3.58 -11.64 3.07
CA LYS A 138 2.62 -12.52 2.41
C LYS A 138 1.65 -11.68 1.55
N PRO A 139 1.03 -12.26 0.51
CA PRO A 139 0.00 -11.56 -0.26
C PRO A 139 -1.05 -10.91 0.65
N LEU A 140 -1.31 -9.62 0.44
CA LEU A 140 -2.26 -8.85 1.25
C LEU A 140 -3.71 -9.24 0.92
N PHE A 141 -3.99 -9.37 -0.38
CA PHE A 141 -5.32 -9.68 -0.91
C PHE A 141 -5.31 -11.04 -1.58
N ARG A 142 -6.34 -11.85 -1.32
CA ARG A 142 -6.62 -13.07 -2.08
C ARG A 142 -7.52 -12.73 -3.26
N LYS A 143 -7.38 -13.46 -4.36
CA LYS A 143 -8.35 -13.43 -5.44
C LYS A 143 -9.66 -14.07 -4.93
N ILE A 144 -10.79 -13.47 -5.26
CA ILE A 144 -12.11 -14.08 -5.03
C ILE A 144 -12.41 -14.94 -6.26
N SER A 145 -12.72 -16.21 -6.03
CA SER A 145 -13.07 -17.12 -7.12
C SER A 145 -14.46 -16.82 -7.69
N ARG A 146 -14.74 -17.27 -8.91
CA ARG A 146 -16.06 -17.06 -9.52
C ARG A 146 -17.14 -17.87 -8.80
N GLU A 147 -16.78 -19.07 -8.37
CA GLU A 147 -17.62 -19.98 -7.60
C GLU A 147 -18.02 -19.34 -6.26
N GLU A 148 -17.08 -18.69 -5.56
CA GLU A 148 -17.37 -17.96 -4.33
C GLU A 148 -18.33 -16.78 -4.55
N ILE A 149 -18.20 -16.08 -5.68
CA ILE A 149 -19.10 -14.98 -6.06
C ILE A 149 -20.50 -15.54 -6.29
N ASP A 150 -20.62 -16.59 -7.10
CA ASP A 150 -21.91 -17.21 -7.47
C ASP A 150 -22.61 -17.82 -6.25
N GLU A 151 -21.87 -18.43 -5.32
CA GLU A 151 -22.40 -18.92 -4.05
C GLU A 151 -22.97 -17.77 -3.20
N LYS A 152 -22.22 -16.66 -3.06
CA LYS A 152 -22.67 -15.50 -2.28
C LYS A 152 -23.89 -14.82 -2.91
N LEU A 153 -23.94 -14.71 -4.24
CA LEU A 153 -25.09 -14.15 -4.96
C LEU A 153 -26.35 -15.00 -4.74
N ARG A 154 -26.25 -16.33 -4.86
CA ARG A 154 -27.37 -17.25 -4.57
C ARG A 154 -27.89 -17.10 -3.14
N LYS A 155 -26.98 -16.99 -2.15
CA LYS A 155 -27.37 -16.74 -0.75
C LYS A 155 -28.12 -15.42 -0.60
N LEU A 156 -27.64 -14.34 -1.22
CA LEU A 156 -28.31 -13.03 -1.18
C LEU A 156 -29.70 -13.05 -1.82
N GLU A 157 -29.89 -13.78 -2.92
CA GLU A 157 -31.20 -13.96 -3.56
C GLU A 157 -32.19 -14.70 -2.66
N SER A 158 -31.75 -15.79 -2.01
CA SER A 158 -32.60 -16.53 -1.08
C SER A 158 -33.10 -15.70 0.10
N ILE A 159 -32.27 -14.80 0.64
CA ILE A 159 -32.63 -13.88 1.73
C ILE A 159 -33.65 -12.84 1.25
N LYS A 160 -33.53 -12.33 0.01
CA LYS A 160 -34.50 -11.40 -0.57
C LYS A 160 -35.87 -12.06 -0.78
N ILE A 161 -35.90 -13.33 -1.16
CA ILE A 161 -37.14 -14.09 -1.34
C ILE A 161 -37.84 -14.33 0.00
N GLN A 162 -37.11 -14.75 1.04
CA GLN A 162 -37.69 -14.97 2.37
C GLN A 162 -38.30 -13.69 2.97
N LYS A 163 -37.69 -12.52 2.76
CA LYS A 163 -38.26 -11.24 3.21
C LYS A 163 -39.54 -10.83 2.47
N LYS A 164 -39.69 -11.23 1.19
CA LYS A 164 -40.90 -10.93 0.40
C LYS A 164 -42.10 -11.83 0.70
N VAL A 165 -41.88 -12.99 1.33
CA VAL A 165 -42.94 -13.95 1.68
C VAL A 165 -43.42 -13.74 3.13
N GLY A 166 -42.68 -12.95 3.92
CA GLY A 166 -43.01 -12.62 5.31
C GLY A 166 -43.66 -11.25 5.54
N ASP A 167 -43.86 -10.47 4.47
CA ASP A 167 -44.68 -9.24 4.41
C ASP A 167 -45.99 -9.56 3.67
#